data_AF-A0A1V1PAU4-F1
#
_entry.id   AF-A0A1V1PAU4-F1
#
_cell.length_a   1.000
_cell.length_b   1.000
_cell.length_c   1.000
_cell.angle_alpha   90.00
_cell.angle_beta   90.00
_cell.angle_gamma   90.00
#
_symmetry.space_group_name_H-M   'P 1'
#
loop_
_entity.id
_entity.type
_entity.pdbx_description
1 polymer ?
#
loop_
_entity_poly.entity_id
_entity_poly.type
_entity_poly.pdbx_seq_one_letter_code
_entity_poly.pdbx_strand_id
1 'polypeptide(L)'
;MESILSYATQTSSFVMVLVVVLSVLIFFHEMGHFLFARAFSVGVEKFSLGFGPKIIGKTIGRTDYRLSLLPLGGYVKLFGEDPTDTVPVNDEPFAFSKKPVWQRMLIVAAGPGFNVLLAWLLFTWIAFLSGIPSQLPQIVGVGENTPASESGLQSGDLVIAVNNEVVKTWQGMAALIADSKGKNIQLTVKRQDELIDLIVQPRAYEEKICLARPSTAI
;
A
#
# COMPACT_ATOMS: atom_id res chain seq x y z
N MET A 1 27.97 -14.17 -20.50
CA MET A 1 28.47 -12.87 -20.01
C MET A 1 27.31 -11.90 -19.78
N GLU A 2 26.44 -11.68 -20.78
CA GLU A 2 25.30 -10.75 -20.66
C GLU A 2 24.27 -11.13 -19.61
N SER A 3 23.97 -12.43 -19.44
CA SER A 3 23.10 -12.90 -18.36
C SER A 3 23.66 -12.57 -16.97
N ILE A 4 24.95 -12.80 -16.74
CA ILE A 4 25.63 -12.50 -15.46
C ILE A 4 25.62 -11.00 -15.16
N LEU A 5 25.86 -10.15 -16.17
CA LEU A 5 25.78 -8.69 -16.03
C LEU A 5 24.34 -8.22 -15.77
N SER A 6 23.34 -8.83 -16.40
CA SER A 6 21.92 -8.57 -16.13
C SER A 6 21.52 -8.97 -14.69
N TYR A 7 21.97 -10.12 -14.21
CA TYR A 7 21.70 -10.54 -12.82
C TYR A 7 22.41 -9.62 -11.81
N ALA A 8 23.65 -9.22 -12.09
CA ALA A 8 24.41 -8.31 -11.23
C ALA A 8 23.78 -6.91 -11.14
N THR A 9 23.35 -6.34 -12.27
CA THR A 9 22.67 -5.03 -12.31
C THR A 9 21.31 -5.08 -11.62
N GLN A 10 20.53 -6.14 -11.83
CA GLN A 10 19.26 -6.34 -11.14
C GLN A 10 19.45 -6.47 -9.61
N THR A 11 20.45 -7.23 -9.18
CA THR A 11 20.79 -7.38 -7.75
C THR A 11 21.21 -6.04 -7.14
N SER A 12 22.08 -5.29 -7.83
CA SER A 12 22.53 -3.97 -7.38
C SER A 12 21.36 -2.98 -7.26
N SER A 13 20.43 -2.99 -8.20
CA SER A 13 19.20 -2.18 -8.15
C SER A 13 18.36 -2.52 -6.91
N PHE A 14 18.15 -3.81 -6.64
CA PHE A 14 17.40 -4.24 -5.44
C PHE A 14 18.07 -3.78 -4.13
N VAL A 15 19.40 -3.92 -4.03
CA VAL A 15 20.15 -3.47 -2.85
C VAL A 15 20.03 -1.95 -2.70
N MET A 16 20.14 -1.19 -3.78
CA MET A 16 20.00 0.27 -3.73
C MET A 16 18.60 0.69 -3.28
N VAL A 17 17.55 0.09 -3.86
CA VAL A 17 16.16 0.34 -3.46
C VAL A 17 15.94 -0.03 -2.00
N LEU A 18 16.44 -1.18 -1.55
CA LEU A 18 16.34 -1.62 -0.16
C LEU A 18 16.98 -0.60 0.79
N VAL A 19 18.21 -0.15 0.49
CA VAL A 19 18.90 0.86 1.30
C VAL A 19 18.07 2.14 1.37
N VAL A 20 17.59 2.65 0.24
CA VAL A 20 16.79 3.89 0.21
C VAL A 20 15.50 3.73 1.01
N VAL A 21 14.74 2.66 0.78
CA VAL A 21 13.47 2.40 1.48
C VAL A 21 13.69 2.25 2.98
N LEU A 22 14.68 1.48 3.39
CA LEU A 22 15.01 1.28 4.81
C LEU A 22 15.46 2.58 5.47
N SER A 23 16.26 3.39 4.77
CA SER A 23 16.72 4.71 5.25
C SER A 23 15.54 5.63 5.52
N VAL A 24 14.59 5.72 4.58
CA VAL A 24 13.39 6.55 4.73
C VAL A 24 12.49 6.02 5.84
N LEU A 25 12.23 4.71 5.90
CA LEU A 25 11.41 4.10 6.94
C LEU A 25 11.97 4.35 8.34
N ILE A 26 13.26 4.12 8.55
CA ILE A 26 13.88 4.35 9.86
C ILE A 26 13.91 5.85 10.16
N PHE A 27 14.19 6.73 9.20
CA PHE A 27 14.15 8.18 9.45
C PHE A 27 12.80 8.65 9.98
N PHE A 28 11.69 8.21 9.38
CA PHE A 28 10.35 8.55 9.85
C PHE A 28 10.04 7.93 11.23
N HIS A 29 10.54 6.72 11.50
CA HIS A 29 10.47 6.09 12.81
C HIS A 29 11.16 6.94 13.89
N GLU A 30 12.42 7.32 13.66
CA GLU A 30 13.19 8.17 14.57
C GLU A 30 12.54 9.54 14.74
N MET A 31 11.97 10.10 13.67
CA MET A 31 11.22 11.36 13.72
C MET A 31 10.01 11.27 14.66
N GLY A 32 9.32 10.13 14.70
CA GLY A 32 8.19 9.90 15.62
C GLY A 32 8.61 10.01 17.09
N HIS A 33 9.67 9.28 17.48
CA HIS A 33 10.25 9.38 18.82
C HIS A 33 10.67 10.80 19.15
N PHE A 34 11.38 11.46 18.22
CA PHE A 34 11.88 12.82 18.39
C PHE A 34 10.74 13.82 18.65
N LEU A 35 9.71 13.82 17.80
CA LEU A 35 8.61 14.78 17.89
C LEU A 35 7.83 14.61 19.18
N PHE A 36 7.53 13.38 19.59
CA PHE A 36 6.81 13.11 20.83
C PHE A 36 7.66 13.41 22.07
N ALA A 37 8.96 13.11 22.03
CA ALA A 37 9.87 13.52 23.11
C ALA A 37 9.85 15.04 23.28
N ARG A 38 9.93 15.81 22.19
CA ARG A 38 9.85 17.28 22.23
C ARG A 38 8.48 17.75 22.73
N ALA A 39 7.39 17.11 22.31
CA ALA A 39 6.03 17.46 22.74
C ALA A 39 5.83 17.28 24.27
N PHE A 40 6.42 16.25 24.87
CA PHE A 40 6.37 16.03 26.33
C PHE A 40 7.49 16.71 27.09
N SER A 41 8.23 17.64 26.46
CA SER A 41 9.36 18.34 27.07
C SER A 41 10.40 17.36 27.64
N VAL A 42 10.70 16.29 26.90
CA VAL A 42 11.84 15.41 27.11
C VAL A 42 13.03 15.96 26.32
N GLY A 43 14.19 16.01 26.95
CA GLY A 43 15.42 16.40 26.29
C GLY A 43 15.83 15.37 25.24
N VAL A 44 16.34 15.83 24.10
CA VAL A 44 16.94 14.95 23.08
C VAL A 44 18.39 15.39 22.92
N GLU A 45 19.33 14.49 23.17
CA GLU A 45 20.77 14.78 23.08
C GLU A 45 21.27 14.70 21.64
N LYS A 46 20.81 13.69 20.90
CA LYS A 46 21.27 13.40 19.56
C LYS A 46 20.09 13.00 18.68
N PHE A 47 20.00 13.62 17.52
CA PHE A 47 19.12 13.20 16.44
C PHE A 47 20.01 12.96 15.22
N SER A 48 20.26 11.69 14.89
CA SER A 48 21.16 11.29 13.82
C SER A 48 20.39 10.71 12.65
N LEU A 49 20.62 11.25 11.45
CA LEU A 49 20.30 10.59 10.20
C LEU A 49 21.55 9.82 9.75
N GLY A 50 21.44 8.50 9.70
CA GLY A 50 22.51 7.56 9.42
C GLY A 50 23.31 7.13 10.66
N PHE A 51 24.24 6.21 10.42
CA PHE A 51 25.15 5.65 11.41
C PHE A 51 26.62 6.00 11.13
N GLY A 52 27.45 5.89 12.17
CA GLY A 52 28.91 6.07 12.07
C GLY A 52 29.37 7.52 12.28
N PRO A 53 30.53 7.92 11.71
CA PRO A 53 31.11 9.23 11.94
C PRO A 53 30.20 10.34 11.38
N LYS A 54 30.10 11.44 12.13
CA LYS A 54 29.35 12.64 11.75
C LYS A 54 30.02 13.29 10.54
N ILE A 55 29.31 13.39 9.41
CA ILE A 55 29.75 14.15 8.24
C ILE A 55 29.46 15.64 8.47
N ILE A 56 28.21 15.95 8.81
CA ILE A 56 27.74 17.32 9.01
C ILE A 56 26.71 17.34 10.12
N GLY A 57 26.61 18.47 10.83
CA GLY A 57 25.53 18.65 11.78
C GLY A 57 25.71 19.88 12.66
N LYS A 58 24.64 20.25 13.34
CA LYS A 58 24.54 21.47 14.14
C LYS A 58 23.84 21.16 15.45
N THR A 59 24.39 21.67 16.53
CA THR A 59 23.75 21.63 17.84
C THR A 59 22.82 22.83 17.97
N ILE A 60 21.53 22.58 18.21
CA ILE A 60 20.52 23.60 18.46
C ILE A 60 19.85 23.28 19.79
N GLY A 61 20.06 24.14 20.79
CA GLY A 61 19.65 23.86 22.16
C GLY A 61 20.39 22.65 22.73
N ARG A 62 19.65 21.62 23.20
CA ARG A 62 20.21 20.37 23.76
C ARG A 62 20.45 19.29 22.71
N THR A 63 20.00 19.50 21.47
CA THR A 63 19.97 18.46 20.44
C THR A 63 21.08 18.68 19.42
N ASP A 64 21.97 17.70 19.27
CA ASP A 64 22.91 17.62 18.16
C ASP A 64 22.27 16.91 16.96
N TYR A 65 21.84 17.72 15.99
CA TYR A 65 21.32 17.25 14.71
C TYR A 65 22.51 16.89 13.82
N ARG A 66 22.62 15.64 13.40
CA ARG A 66 23.76 15.16 12.61
C ARG A 66 23.33 14.28 11.45
N LEU A 67 24.09 14.36 10.38
CA LEU A 67 24.07 13.43 9.25
C LEU A 67 25.38 12.63 9.30
N SER A 68 25.25 11.32 9.32
CA SER A 68 26.37 10.37 9.47
C SER A 68 26.65 9.63 8.17
N LEU A 69 27.84 9.03 8.07
CA LEU A 69 28.36 8.45 6.82
C LEU A 69 27.49 7.33 6.22
N LEU A 70 26.97 6.43 7.05
CA LEU A 70 26.18 5.30 6.57
C LEU A 70 24.71 5.70 6.52
N PRO A 71 24.06 5.70 5.35
CA PRO A 71 22.67 6.14 5.23
C PRO A 71 21.66 5.15 5.81
N LEU A 72 22.10 3.99 6.34
CA LEU A 72 21.30 2.86 6.80
C LEU A 72 20.42 3.15 8.04
N GLY A 73 19.61 4.20 8.04
CA GLY A 73 18.67 4.54 9.10
C GLY A 73 19.07 5.77 9.90
N GLY A 74 19.00 5.70 11.23
CA GLY A 74 19.25 6.82 12.14
C GLY A 74 19.05 6.40 13.60
N TYR A 75 19.23 7.32 14.54
CA TYR A 75 18.86 7.09 15.94
C TYR A 75 18.56 8.39 16.68
N VAL A 76 17.66 8.30 17.65
CA VAL A 76 17.39 9.34 18.65
C VAL A 76 17.94 8.91 20.01
N LYS A 77 18.82 9.73 20.61
CA LYS A 77 19.24 9.55 22.01
C LYS A 77 18.43 10.49 22.91
N LEU A 78 17.57 9.93 23.75
CA LEU A 78 16.77 10.69 24.70
C LEU A 78 17.58 11.00 25.97
N PHE A 79 17.38 12.17 26.53
CA PHE A 79 18.05 12.60 27.75
C PHE A 79 17.55 11.79 28.95
N GLY A 80 18.47 11.18 29.72
CA GLY A 80 18.13 10.36 30.89
C GLY A 80 17.38 9.07 30.55
N GLU A 81 17.60 8.52 29.35
CA GLU A 81 17.16 7.18 28.94
C GLU A 81 18.08 6.08 29.47
N ASP A 82 19.39 6.31 29.43
CA ASP A 82 20.38 5.38 29.97
C ASP A 82 20.39 5.47 31.51
N PRO A 83 20.23 4.34 32.23
CA PRO A 83 20.31 4.33 33.69
C PRO A 83 21.65 4.79 34.26
N THR A 84 22.71 4.78 33.44
CA THR A 84 24.06 5.19 33.83
C THR A 84 24.32 6.70 33.62
N ASP A 85 23.44 7.39 32.89
CA ASP A 85 23.58 8.83 32.65
C ASP A 85 23.36 9.60 33.97
N THR A 86 24.34 10.44 34.34
CA THR A 86 24.19 11.33 35.50
C THR A 86 23.27 12.49 35.14
N VAL A 87 22.06 12.49 35.70
CA VAL A 87 21.08 13.55 35.46
C VAL A 87 21.22 14.62 36.55
N PRO A 88 21.60 15.86 36.21
CA PRO A 88 21.60 16.96 37.19
C PRO A 88 20.20 17.19 37.75
N VAL A 89 20.08 17.47 39.05
CA VAL A 89 18.79 17.66 39.74
C VAL A 89 17.89 18.69 39.04
N ASN A 90 18.48 19.78 38.55
CA ASN A 90 17.76 20.84 37.83
C ASN A 90 17.21 20.41 36.47
N ASP A 91 17.74 19.33 35.88
CA ASP A 91 17.38 18.81 34.58
C ASP A 91 16.51 17.54 34.65
N GLU A 92 16.25 17.01 35.85
CA GLU A 92 15.36 15.86 36.08
C GLU A 92 13.98 16.00 35.40
N PRO A 93 13.33 17.19 35.38
CA PRO A 93 12.05 17.35 34.69
C PRO A 93 12.10 17.05 33.19
N PHE A 94 13.28 17.12 32.55
CA PHE A 94 13.48 16.84 31.12
C PHE A 94 13.94 15.40 30.85
N ALA A 95 14.24 14.62 31.89
CA ALA A 95 14.71 13.25 31.75
C ALA A 95 13.57 12.29 31.38
N PHE A 96 13.80 11.43 30.39
CA PHE A 96 12.84 10.44 29.92
C PHE A 96 12.39 9.50 31.05
N SER A 97 13.34 9.01 31.86
CA SER A 97 13.08 8.10 32.97
C SER A 97 12.18 8.69 34.07
N LYS A 98 12.15 10.02 34.22
CA LYS A 98 11.36 10.74 35.23
C LYS A 98 9.95 11.11 34.76
N LYS A 99 9.63 10.94 33.46
CA LYS A 99 8.29 11.22 32.94
C LYS A 99 7.28 10.15 33.36
N PRO A 100 5.99 10.51 33.47
CA PRO A 100 4.90 9.55 33.64
C PRO A 100 4.98 8.42 32.60
N VAL A 101 4.67 7.20 33.03
CA VAL A 101 4.77 5.99 32.19
C VAL A 101 3.99 6.14 30.89
N TRP A 102 2.79 6.72 30.93
CA TRP A 102 1.99 6.91 29.71
C TRP A 102 2.66 7.82 28.67
N GLN A 103 3.41 8.86 29.09
CA GLN A 103 4.16 9.72 28.16
C GLN A 103 5.31 8.94 27.54
N ARG A 104 6.03 8.16 28.35
CA ARG A 104 7.12 7.31 27.88
C ARG A 104 6.61 6.27 26.87
N MET A 105 5.48 5.64 27.18
CA MET A 105 4.83 4.68 26.28
C MET A 105 4.42 5.34 24.96
N LEU A 106 3.87 6.56 24.99
CA LEU A 106 3.54 7.29 23.76
C LEU A 106 4.78 7.67 22.96
N ILE A 107 5.88 8.09 23.60
CA ILE A 107 7.15 8.39 22.90
C ILE A 107 7.67 7.12 22.21
N VAL A 108 7.67 5.98 22.90
CA VAL A 108 8.14 4.70 22.33
C VAL A 108 7.19 4.22 21.22
N ALA A 109 5.87 4.36 21.39
CA ALA A 109 4.90 3.98 20.37
C ALA A 109 4.91 4.91 19.16
N ALA A 110 5.35 6.16 19.31
CA ALA A 110 5.37 7.15 18.23
C ALA A 110 6.26 6.72 17.07
N GLY A 111 7.37 6.03 17.32
CA GLY A 111 8.24 5.53 16.25
C GLY A 111 7.49 4.60 15.27
N PRO A 112 6.98 3.44 15.73
CA PRO A 112 6.13 2.57 14.90
C PRO A 112 4.89 3.29 14.36
N GLY A 113 4.27 4.16 15.16
CA GLY A 113 3.10 4.93 14.75
C GLY A 113 3.36 5.83 13.53
N PHE A 114 4.53 6.44 13.43
CA PHE A 114 4.92 7.25 12.28
C PHE A 114 5.16 6.41 11.02
N ASN A 115 5.61 5.17 11.14
CA ASN A 115 5.70 4.26 10.00
C ASN A 115 4.32 3.85 9.49
N VAL A 116 3.37 3.60 10.40
CA VAL A 116 1.97 3.33 10.03
C VAL A 116 1.35 4.55 9.35
N LEU A 117 1.58 5.75 9.90
CA LEU A 117 1.14 7.01 9.30
C LEU A 117 1.75 7.20 7.90
N LEU A 118 3.06 6.99 7.75
CA LEU A 118 3.75 7.06 6.47
C LEU A 118 3.14 6.07 5.45
N ALA A 119 2.90 4.82 5.86
CA ALA A 119 2.27 3.82 5.00
C ALA A 119 0.87 4.27 4.56
N TRP A 120 0.04 4.75 5.49
CA TRP A 120 -1.29 5.27 5.16
C TRP A 120 -1.23 6.45 4.18
N LEU A 121 -0.32 7.40 4.39
CA LEU A 121 -0.12 8.53 3.47
C LEU A 121 0.35 8.07 2.09
N LEU A 122 1.30 7.14 2.02
CA LEU A 122 1.80 6.61 0.75
C LEU A 122 0.70 5.85 -0.01
N PHE A 123 -0.05 4.97 0.66
CA PHE A 123 -1.12 4.22 0.01
C PHE A 123 -2.26 5.12 -0.46
N THR A 124 -2.67 6.11 0.35
CA THR A 124 -3.69 7.07 -0.06
C THR A 124 -3.22 7.95 -1.21
N TRP A 125 -1.97 8.40 -1.18
CA TRP A 125 -1.37 9.18 -2.27
C TRP A 125 -1.27 8.39 -3.58
N ILE A 126 -0.81 7.14 -3.51
CA ILE A 126 -0.73 6.25 -4.68
C ILE A 126 -2.14 5.97 -5.22
N ALA A 127 -3.11 5.63 -4.36
CA ALA A 127 -4.49 5.37 -4.78
C ALA A 127 -5.13 6.60 -5.44
N PHE A 128 -4.82 7.80 -4.94
CA PHE A 128 -5.28 9.05 -5.53
C PHE A 128 -4.69 9.28 -6.94
N LEU A 129 -3.41 9.02 -7.14
CA LEU A 129 -2.74 9.22 -8.44
C LEU A 129 -3.05 8.10 -9.46
N SER A 130 -3.11 6.85 -9.02
CA SER A 130 -3.36 5.69 -9.89
C SER A 130 -4.84 5.50 -10.24
N GLY A 131 -5.74 6.18 -9.53
CA GLY A 131 -7.17 5.92 -9.62
C GLY A 131 -7.53 4.54 -9.07
N ILE A 132 -8.81 4.17 -9.17
CA ILE A 132 -9.27 2.84 -8.77
C ILE A 132 -8.85 1.86 -9.89
N PRO A 133 -7.99 0.87 -9.63
CA PRO A 133 -7.64 -0.13 -10.64
C PRO A 133 -8.92 -0.91 -11.00
N SER A 134 -9.46 -0.64 -12.18
CA SER A 134 -10.62 -1.36 -12.70
C SER A 134 -10.18 -2.48 -13.63
N GLN A 135 -10.79 -3.65 -13.47
CA GLN A 135 -10.61 -4.72 -14.44
C GLN A 135 -11.27 -4.32 -15.75
N LEU A 136 -10.52 -4.41 -16.85
CA LEU A 136 -11.07 -4.17 -18.18
C LEU A 136 -12.21 -5.18 -18.44
N PRO A 137 -13.27 -4.78 -19.17
CA PRO A 137 -14.37 -5.66 -19.56
C PRO A 137 -13.92 -6.63 -20.69
N GLN A 138 -12.85 -7.36 -20.45
CA GLN A 138 -12.28 -8.32 -21.40
C GLN A 138 -12.82 -9.72 -21.11
N ILE A 139 -13.27 -10.40 -22.16
CA ILE A 139 -13.73 -11.78 -22.08
C ILE A 139 -12.52 -12.70 -22.01
N VAL A 140 -12.32 -13.36 -20.87
CA VAL A 140 -11.20 -14.30 -20.67
C VAL A 140 -11.51 -15.69 -21.23
N GLY A 141 -12.78 -16.08 -21.22
CA GLY A 141 -13.24 -17.35 -21.75
C GLY A 141 -14.76 -17.38 -21.92
N VAL A 142 -15.22 -18.25 -22.80
CA VAL A 142 -16.65 -18.45 -23.10
C VAL A 142 -16.95 -19.94 -22.94
N GLY A 143 -17.93 -20.27 -22.10
CA GLY A 143 -18.33 -21.66 -21.87
C GLY A 143 -19.14 -22.23 -23.03
N GLU A 144 -19.01 -23.54 -23.26
CA GLU A 144 -19.81 -24.25 -24.28
C GLU A 144 -21.31 -24.21 -23.95
N ASN A 145 -22.16 -24.12 -24.99
CA ASN A 145 -23.63 -24.07 -24.87
C ASN A 145 -24.16 -22.92 -23.97
N THR A 146 -23.42 -21.81 -23.91
CA THR A 146 -23.86 -20.59 -23.22
C THR A 146 -24.43 -19.57 -24.22
N PRO A 147 -25.32 -18.64 -23.78
CA PRO A 147 -25.79 -17.57 -24.65
C PRO A 147 -24.64 -16.71 -25.23
N ALA A 148 -23.54 -16.59 -24.50
CA ALA A 148 -22.33 -15.93 -24.99
C ALA A 148 -21.71 -16.70 -26.15
N SER A 149 -21.58 -18.02 -26.06
CA SER A 149 -21.08 -18.86 -27.16
C SER A 149 -22.00 -18.83 -28.38
N GLU A 150 -23.33 -18.91 -28.18
CA GLU A 150 -24.33 -18.84 -29.26
C GLU A 150 -24.31 -17.49 -29.99
N SER A 151 -23.98 -16.41 -29.28
CA SER A 151 -23.86 -15.06 -29.86
C SER A 151 -22.58 -14.83 -30.67
N GLY A 152 -21.61 -15.76 -30.62
CA GLY A 152 -20.32 -15.61 -31.30
C GLY A 152 -19.28 -14.77 -30.55
N LEU A 153 -19.46 -14.55 -29.24
CA LEU A 153 -18.42 -13.99 -28.37
C LEU A 153 -17.21 -14.93 -28.28
N GLN A 154 -16.02 -14.36 -28.22
CA GLN A 154 -14.76 -15.10 -28.17
C GLN A 154 -13.88 -14.61 -27.03
N SER A 155 -12.96 -15.47 -26.58
CA SER A 155 -11.89 -15.07 -25.66
C SER A 155 -11.02 -14.01 -26.32
N GLY A 156 -10.68 -12.96 -25.56
CA GLY A 156 -9.94 -11.80 -26.03
C GLY A 156 -10.80 -10.62 -26.43
N ASP A 157 -12.11 -10.80 -26.64
CA ASP A 157 -13.03 -9.70 -26.96
C ASP A 157 -13.06 -8.67 -25.82
N LEU A 158 -12.91 -7.39 -26.15
CA LEU A 158 -13.04 -6.28 -25.20
C LEU A 158 -14.39 -5.60 -25.40
N VAL A 159 -15.29 -5.69 -24.42
CA VAL A 159 -16.62 -5.08 -24.53
C VAL A 159 -16.51 -3.57 -24.33
N ILE A 160 -16.84 -2.80 -25.36
CA ILE A 160 -16.80 -1.32 -25.32
C ILE A 160 -18.15 -0.75 -24.90
N ALA A 161 -19.26 -1.38 -25.26
CA ALA A 161 -20.59 -0.91 -24.92
C ALA A 161 -21.61 -2.03 -24.74
N VAL A 162 -22.64 -1.75 -23.92
CA VAL A 162 -23.84 -2.59 -23.72
C VAL A 162 -25.06 -1.71 -23.97
N ASN A 163 -25.91 -2.05 -24.94
CA ASN A 163 -27.11 -1.27 -25.31
C ASN A 163 -26.84 0.23 -25.53
N ASN A 164 -25.74 0.56 -26.24
CA ASN A 164 -25.23 1.91 -26.47
C ASN A 164 -24.65 2.64 -25.25
N GLU A 165 -24.60 2.02 -24.07
CA GLU A 165 -23.90 2.57 -22.92
C GLU A 165 -22.43 2.14 -22.91
N VAL A 166 -21.52 3.12 -22.90
CA VAL A 166 -20.07 2.85 -22.90
C VAL A 166 -19.63 2.27 -21.57
N VAL A 167 -18.94 1.13 -21.64
CA VAL A 167 -18.44 0.42 -20.48
C VAL A 167 -16.92 0.44 -20.45
N LYS A 168 -16.37 0.83 -19.31
CA LYS A 168 -14.91 0.88 -19.08
C LYS A 168 -14.41 -0.18 -18.11
N THR A 169 -15.32 -0.86 -17.41
CA THR A 169 -15.00 -1.76 -16.31
C THR A 169 -15.82 -3.04 -16.40
N TRP A 170 -15.25 -4.16 -15.97
CA TRP A 170 -15.95 -5.44 -15.85
C TRP A 170 -17.21 -5.32 -14.99
N GLN A 171 -17.11 -4.61 -13.85
CA GLN A 171 -18.23 -4.39 -12.94
C GLN A 171 -19.37 -3.62 -13.60
N GLY A 172 -19.05 -2.58 -14.39
CA GLY A 172 -20.06 -1.82 -15.14
C GLY A 172 -20.76 -2.68 -16.18
N MET A 173 -20.00 -3.52 -16.89
CA MET A 173 -20.57 -4.48 -17.85
C MET A 173 -21.53 -5.45 -17.15
N ALA A 174 -21.07 -6.09 -16.07
CA ALA A 174 -21.85 -7.06 -15.32
C ALA A 174 -23.14 -6.44 -14.75
N ALA A 175 -23.08 -5.20 -14.27
CA ALA A 175 -24.25 -4.47 -13.78
C ALA A 175 -25.29 -4.24 -14.89
N LEU A 176 -24.87 -3.81 -16.07
CA LEU A 176 -25.78 -3.58 -17.21
C LEU A 176 -26.37 -4.88 -17.76
N ILE A 177 -25.58 -5.95 -17.81
CA ILE A 177 -26.07 -7.28 -18.19
C ILE A 177 -27.10 -7.77 -17.17
N ALA A 178 -26.86 -7.60 -15.87
CA ALA A 178 -27.80 -7.99 -14.82
C ALA A 178 -29.12 -7.19 -14.89
N ASP A 179 -29.06 -5.88 -15.16
CA ASP A 179 -30.25 -5.03 -15.25
C ASP A 179 -31.12 -5.31 -16.49
N SER A 180 -30.55 -5.96 -17.51
CA SER A 180 -31.30 -6.40 -18.70
C SER A 180 -32.44 -7.39 -18.40
N LYS A 181 -32.40 -8.06 -17.24
CA LYS A 181 -33.40 -9.05 -16.78
C LYS A 181 -33.69 -10.13 -17.82
N GLY A 182 -32.67 -10.55 -18.56
CA GLY A 182 -32.74 -11.61 -19.56
C GLY A 182 -33.36 -11.22 -20.91
N LYS A 183 -33.53 -9.90 -21.16
CA LYS A 183 -33.86 -9.37 -22.48
C LYS A 183 -32.62 -9.39 -23.38
N ASN A 184 -32.84 -9.34 -24.70
CA ASN A 184 -31.76 -9.20 -25.66
C ASN A 184 -31.00 -7.90 -25.39
N ILE A 185 -29.68 -8.01 -25.33
CA ILE A 185 -28.74 -6.90 -25.21
C ILE A 185 -27.83 -6.86 -26.43
N GLN A 186 -27.52 -5.66 -26.90
CA GLN A 186 -26.51 -5.45 -27.93
C GLN A 186 -25.17 -5.18 -27.25
N LEU A 187 -24.18 -6.01 -27.51
CA LEU A 187 -22.80 -5.84 -27.08
C LEU A 187 -21.97 -5.34 -28.25
N THR A 188 -21.32 -4.20 -28.09
CA THR A 188 -20.28 -3.75 -29.01
C THR A 188 -18.94 -4.20 -28.47
N VAL A 189 -18.28 -5.12 -29.16
CA VAL A 189 -16.99 -5.68 -28.76
C VAL A 189 -15.89 -5.27 -29.72
N LYS A 190 -14.71 -4.99 -29.18
CA LYS A 190 -13.48 -4.83 -29.94
C LYS A 190 -12.76 -6.16 -30.00
N ARG A 191 -12.72 -6.74 -31.20
CA ARG A 191 -11.93 -7.93 -31.50
C ARG A 191 -10.75 -7.50 -32.34
N GLN A 192 -9.55 -7.58 -31.76
CA GLN A 192 -8.34 -7.01 -32.35
C GLN A 192 -8.50 -5.48 -32.56
N ASP A 193 -8.69 -5.02 -33.81
CA ASP A 193 -8.94 -3.61 -34.17
C ASP A 193 -10.31 -3.36 -34.83
N GLU A 194 -11.17 -4.38 -34.90
CA GLU A 194 -12.51 -4.26 -35.47
C GLU A 194 -13.57 -4.18 -34.36
N LEU A 195 -14.60 -3.36 -34.60
CA LEU A 195 -15.78 -3.27 -33.75
C LEU A 195 -16.87 -4.17 -34.31
N ILE A 196 -17.33 -5.10 -33.48
CA ILE A 196 -18.34 -6.09 -33.84
C ILE A 196 -19.52 -5.92 -32.88
N ASP A 197 -20.72 -5.79 -33.44
CA ASP A 197 -21.95 -5.78 -32.67
C ASP A 197 -22.56 -7.18 -32.61
N LEU A 198 -22.78 -7.66 -31.39
CA LEU A 198 -23.33 -8.98 -31.10
C LEU A 198 -24.61 -8.83 -30.28
N ILE A 199 -25.63 -9.63 -30.59
CA ILE A 199 -26.85 -9.67 -29.78
C ILE A 199 -26.76 -10.89 -28.87
N VAL A 200 -26.83 -10.65 -27.57
CA VAL A 200 -26.80 -11.70 -26.54
C VAL A 200 -28.10 -11.66 -25.77
N GLN A 201 -28.68 -12.82 -25.47
CA GLN A 201 -29.79 -12.92 -24.54
C GLN A 201 -29.30 -13.54 -23.23
N PRO A 202 -29.08 -12.76 -22.16
CA PRO A 202 -28.60 -13.30 -20.90
C PRO A 202 -29.61 -14.31 -20.32
N ARG A 203 -29.12 -15.47 -19.91
CA ARG A 203 -29.94 -16.45 -19.19
C ARG A 203 -29.61 -16.36 -17.70
N ALA A 204 -30.62 -16.17 -16.88
CA ALA A 204 -30.45 -16.33 -15.43
C ALA A 204 -30.12 -17.80 -15.17
N TYR A 205 -28.92 -18.06 -14.65
CA TYR A 205 -28.61 -19.36 -14.06
C TYR A 205 -29.08 -19.31 -12.61
N GLU A 206 -30.03 -20.16 -12.24
CA GLU A 206 -30.18 -20.52 -10.84
C GLU A 206 -28.92 -21.30 -10.45
N GLU A 207 -28.08 -20.72 -9.59
CA GLU A 207 -27.17 -21.55 -8.81
C GLU A 207 -28.04 -22.52 -8.02
N LYS A 208 -28.04 -23.80 -8.43
CA LYS A 208 -28.39 -24.88 -7.51
C LYS A 208 -27.32 -24.86 -6.43
N ILE A 209 -27.52 -24.02 -5.41
CA ILE A 209 -26.81 -24.17 -4.15
C ILE A 209 -27.18 -25.58 -3.70
N CYS A 210 -26.21 -26.50 -3.74
CA CYS A 210 -26.30 -27.81 -3.12
C CYS A 210 -26.34 -27.63 -1.60
N LEU A 211 -27.40 -27.01 -1.08
CA LEU A 211 -27.85 -27.31 0.27
C LEU A 211 -28.43 -28.70 0.16
N ALA A 212 -27.64 -29.68 0.59
CA ALA A 212 -28.10 -31.04 0.80
C ALA A 212 -29.43 -30.96 1.57
N ARG A 213 -30.56 -31.18 0.89
CA ARG A 213 -31.80 -31.54 1.55
C ARG A 213 -31.50 -32.89 2.22
N PRO A 214 -31.58 -33.02 3.55
CA PRO A 214 -31.56 -34.36 4.14
C PRO A 214 -32.77 -35.09 3.57
N SER A 215 -32.51 -36.23 2.92
CA SER A 215 -33.54 -37.17 2.52
C SER A 215 -34.32 -37.56 3.79
N THR A 216 -35.54 -37.05 3.92
CA THR A 216 -36.51 -37.65 4.83
C THR A 216 -36.94 -38.96 4.20
N ALA A 217 -36.28 -40.04 4.61
CA ALA A 217 -36.78 -41.39 4.45
C ALA A 217 -38.01 -41.55 5.35
N ILE A 218 -39.17 -41.77 4.74
CA ILE A 218 -40.30 -42.51 5.31
C ILE A 218 -40.67 -43.56 4.27
#